data_AF-A0A2Z6Q5I3-F1
#
_entry.id   AF-A0A2Z6Q5I3-F1
#
_cell.length_a   1.000
_cell.length_b   1.000
_cell.length_c   1.000
_cell.angle_alpha   90.00
_cell.angle_beta   90.00
_cell.angle_gamma   90.00
#
_symmetry.space_group_name_H-M   'P 1'
#
loop_
_entity.id
_entity.type
_entity.pdbx_description
1 polymer ?
#
loop_
_entity_poly.entity_id
_entity_poly.type
_entity_poly.pdbx_seq_one_letter_code
_entity_poly.pdbx_strand_id
1 'polypeptide(L)'
;MHTVKCSIEYVEKRPLYKVCFGVNFTRKVQSWKSSTDTTGKSLMKLKKWVKIGTSQTKKIKEKCLHRKILGLSQCVLDIVEKEKSNTFHPDDQIRFKQIKFETSEDLYNINFGTLDKIKEVKKIETIVKSIDKGHISREAYQSLARIEDLLREEAVYDIHQKINAEMKKKVPTTLVELLQPTVFKSIIEEPDITDSAVILNMLKSIKKKDQHRIADILNCILPLYIEEGILIPKRSTLNIQISGDGCNMRRKLKHVMIIMTLLNDLNSLQKPDNHHTLVLFPNAETYESLKNALTPLISDLCTLKERGFK
;
A
#
# COMPACT_ATOMS: atom_id res chain seq x y z
N MET A 1 -16.41 10.10 -16.57
CA MET A 1 -16.20 10.00 -18.04
C MET A 1 -17.35 10.72 -18.72
N HIS A 2 -17.10 11.78 -19.48
CA HIS A 2 -18.18 12.57 -20.13
C HIS A 2 -18.36 12.10 -21.57
N THR A 3 -19.49 11.48 -21.89
CA THR A 3 -19.81 11.02 -23.24
C THR A 3 -20.13 12.22 -24.14
N VAL A 4 -19.51 12.27 -25.31
CA VAL A 4 -19.72 13.31 -26.34
C VAL A 4 -20.17 12.62 -27.63
N LYS A 5 -21.16 13.20 -28.30
CA LYS A 5 -21.65 12.72 -29.61
C LYS A 5 -21.29 13.73 -30.68
N CYS A 6 -20.52 13.31 -31.67
CA CYS A 6 -20.15 14.13 -32.82
C CYS A 6 -20.92 13.64 -34.06
N SER A 7 -21.43 14.57 -34.85
CA SER A 7 -22.13 14.26 -36.11
C SER A 7 -21.84 15.32 -37.16
N ILE A 8 -21.89 14.93 -38.44
CA ILE A 8 -21.77 15.84 -39.58
C ILE A 8 -23.08 15.75 -40.36
N GLU A 9 -23.69 16.89 -40.63
CA GLU A 9 -24.94 16.99 -41.39
C GLU A 9 -24.70 17.84 -42.64
N TYR A 10 -25.16 17.39 -43.80
CA TYR A 10 -24.99 18.14 -45.03
C TYR A 10 -26.26 18.93 -45.33
N VAL A 11 -26.15 20.25 -45.28
CA VAL A 11 -27.24 21.18 -45.60
C VAL A 11 -26.80 21.96 -46.83
N GLU A 12 -27.62 21.93 -47.89
CA GLU A 12 -27.31 22.62 -49.16
C GLU A 12 -25.91 22.29 -49.70
N LYS A 13 -25.52 21.00 -49.65
CA LYS A 13 -24.20 20.48 -50.05
C LYS A 13 -23.01 21.04 -49.24
N ARG A 14 -23.23 21.70 -48.11
CA ARG A 14 -22.17 22.16 -47.18
C ARG A 14 -22.19 21.36 -45.87
N PRO A 15 -21.03 20.93 -45.36
CA PRO A 15 -20.95 20.17 -44.11
C PRO A 15 -21.14 21.08 -42.89
N LEU A 16 -22.08 20.72 -42.03
CA LEU A 16 -22.31 21.28 -40.70
C LEU A 16 -21.82 20.30 -39.65
N TYR A 17 -20.73 20.66 -38.99
CA TYR A 17 -20.13 19.87 -37.92
C TYR A 17 -20.86 20.17 -36.61
N LYS A 18 -21.35 19.13 -35.92
CA LYS A 18 -22.12 19.22 -34.66
C LYS A 18 -21.46 18.39 -33.58
N VAL A 19 -21.33 18.97 -32.39
CA VAL A 19 -20.84 18.31 -31.17
C VAL A 19 -21.88 18.49 -30.08
N CYS A 20 -22.43 17.39 -29.57
CA CYS A 20 -23.39 17.36 -28.48
C CYS A 20 -22.77 16.76 -27.21
N PHE A 21 -23.00 17.39 -26.06
CA PHE A 21 -22.40 17.02 -24.78
C PHE A 21 -23.30 17.43 -23.60
N GLY A 22 -22.96 16.99 -22.39
CA GLY A 22 -23.77 17.19 -21.18
C GLY A 22 -24.78 16.07 -20.94
N VAL A 23 -25.51 16.15 -19.82
CA VAL A 23 -26.53 15.15 -19.44
C VAL A 23 -27.53 15.01 -20.59
N ASN A 24 -27.71 13.79 -21.10
CA ASN A 24 -28.57 13.45 -22.23
C ASN A 24 -28.31 14.26 -23.52
N PHE A 25 -27.07 14.70 -23.76
CA PHE A 25 -26.69 15.46 -24.96
C PHE A 25 -27.48 16.77 -25.17
N THR A 26 -28.02 17.34 -24.10
CA THR A 26 -28.84 18.56 -24.12
C THR A 26 -28.11 19.79 -24.65
N ARG A 27 -26.77 19.80 -24.65
CA ARG A 27 -25.97 20.94 -25.14
C ARG A 27 -25.37 20.62 -26.49
N LYS A 28 -25.45 21.59 -27.40
CA LYS A 28 -24.98 21.46 -28.78
C LYS A 28 -24.10 22.64 -29.18
N VAL A 29 -23.05 22.34 -29.93
CA VAL A 29 -22.19 23.31 -30.62
C VAL A 29 -22.12 22.91 -32.08
N GLN A 30 -22.17 23.89 -32.98
CA GLN A 30 -22.09 23.65 -34.40
C GLN A 30 -21.16 24.65 -35.10
N SER A 31 -20.52 24.21 -36.18
CA SER A 31 -19.74 25.08 -37.06
C SER A 31 -19.84 24.62 -38.50
N TRP A 32 -19.77 25.60 -39.41
CA TRP A 32 -19.64 25.39 -40.85
C TRP A 32 -18.17 25.40 -41.31
N LYS A 33 -17.23 25.76 -40.43
CA LYS A 33 -15.82 25.96 -40.81
C LYS A 33 -15.05 24.65 -40.87
N SER A 34 -15.04 23.90 -39.77
CA SER A 34 -14.38 22.59 -39.69
C SER A 34 -14.81 21.84 -38.42
N SER A 35 -14.49 20.55 -38.36
CA SER A 35 -14.60 19.74 -37.16
C SER A 35 -13.74 20.32 -36.01
N THR A 36 -12.52 20.77 -36.31
CA THR A 36 -11.59 21.36 -35.34
C THR A 36 -12.12 22.65 -34.71
N ASP A 37 -12.74 23.53 -35.51
CA ASP A 37 -13.37 24.76 -35.00
C ASP A 37 -14.55 24.45 -34.07
N THR A 38 -15.31 23.40 -34.39
CA THR A 38 -16.42 22.92 -33.54
C THR A 38 -15.92 22.36 -32.21
N THR A 39 -14.83 21.60 -32.24
CA THR A 39 -14.15 21.07 -31.05
C THR A 39 -13.53 22.18 -30.19
N GLY A 40 -12.94 23.21 -30.81
CA GLY A 40 -12.43 24.37 -30.09
C GLY A 40 -13.55 25.12 -29.34
N LYS A 41 -14.69 25.33 -30.00
CA LYS A 41 -15.87 25.98 -29.41
C LYS A 41 -16.51 25.14 -28.29
N SER A 42 -16.56 23.82 -28.44
CA SER A 42 -17.07 22.94 -27.38
C SER A 42 -16.15 22.94 -26.15
N LEU A 43 -14.83 22.91 -26.35
CA LEU A 43 -13.85 23.02 -25.27
C LEU A 43 -13.94 24.35 -24.51
N MET A 44 -14.15 25.48 -25.22
CA MET A 44 -14.36 26.77 -24.55
C MET A 44 -15.64 26.77 -23.70
N LYS A 45 -16.74 26.22 -24.20
CA LYS A 45 -17.99 26.10 -23.43
C LYS A 45 -17.84 25.16 -22.24
N LEU A 46 -17.11 24.05 -22.38
CA LEU A 46 -16.76 23.14 -21.29
C LEU A 46 -15.90 23.82 -20.23
N LYS A 47 -14.84 24.54 -20.61
CA LYS A 47 -13.99 25.30 -19.68
C LYS A 47 -14.77 26.36 -18.90
N LYS A 48 -15.72 27.04 -19.55
CA LYS A 48 -16.60 28.03 -18.91
C LYS A 48 -17.57 27.36 -17.93
N TRP A 49 -18.00 26.13 -18.22
CA TRP A 49 -18.87 25.33 -17.35
C TRP A 49 -18.12 24.70 -16.15
N VAL A 50 -16.88 24.23 -16.36
CA VAL A 50 -16.01 23.73 -15.27
C VAL A 50 -15.65 24.84 -14.28
N LYS A 51 -15.63 26.12 -14.70
CA LYS A 51 -15.51 27.26 -13.78
C LYS A 51 -16.77 27.51 -12.92
N ILE A 52 -17.93 26.98 -13.32
CA ILE A 52 -19.23 27.17 -12.65
C ILE A 52 -19.61 25.92 -11.83
N GLY A 53 -19.06 24.74 -12.15
CA GLY A 53 -19.22 23.49 -11.40
C GLY A 53 -18.15 23.30 -10.31
N THR A 54 -18.60 23.28 -9.06
CA THR A 54 -17.87 23.24 -7.79
C THR A 54 -17.10 21.94 -7.53
N SER A 55 -15.82 22.06 -7.10
CA SER A 55 -15.08 21.17 -6.15
C SER A 55 -13.56 21.45 -6.16
N GLN A 56 -12.94 21.68 -7.34
CA GLN A 56 -11.50 21.96 -7.43
C GLN A 56 -11.10 23.36 -6.89
N THR A 57 -11.99 24.35 -6.95
CA THR A 57 -11.71 25.70 -6.45
C THR A 57 -11.71 25.79 -4.93
N LYS A 58 -12.49 24.98 -4.20
CA LYS A 58 -12.41 24.87 -2.73
C LYS A 58 -11.07 24.27 -2.32
N LYS A 59 -10.67 23.15 -2.93
CA LYS A 59 -9.40 22.45 -2.62
C LYS A 59 -8.14 23.26 -2.94
N ILE A 60 -8.16 24.07 -4.00
CA ILE A 60 -7.07 25.02 -4.33
C ILE A 60 -7.07 26.20 -3.33
N LYS A 61 -8.24 26.72 -2.96
CA LYS A 61 -8.37 27.77 -1.93
C LYS A 61 -7.91 27.30 -0.55
N GLU A 62 -8.27 26.08 -0.14
CA GLU A 62 -7.83 25.44 1.11
C GLU A 62 -6.32 25.20 1.12
N LYS A 63 -5.72 24.69 0.03
CA LYS A 63 -4.25 24.59 -0.09
C LYS A 63 -3.57 25.96 0.00
N CYS A 64 -4.15 27.00 -0.60
CA CYS A 64 -3.64 28.36 -0.48
C CYS A 64 -3.83 28.94 0.93
N LEU A 65 -4.94 28.64 1.60
CA LEU A 65 -5.24 29.11 2.96
C LEU A 65 -4.33 28.44 3.97
N HIS A 66 -4.18 27.12 3.91
CA HIS A 66 -3.26 26.36 4.74
C HIS A 66 -1.82 26.86 4.58
N ARG A 67 -1.36 27.14 3.34
CA ARG A 67 -0.03 27.73 3.10
C ARG A 67 0.13 29.12 3.71
N LYS A 68 -0.92 29.95 3.68
CA LYS A 68 -0.92 31.27 4.32
C LYS A 68 -0.88 31.15 5.84
N ILE A 69 -1.65 30.22 6.40
CA ILE A 69 -1.67 29.93 7.85
C ILE A 69 -0.30 29.42 8.30
N LEU A 70 0.34 28.51 7.55
CA LEU A 70 1.72 28.09 7.82
C LEU A 70 2.72 29.25 7.76
N GLY A 71 2.59 30.14 6.77
CA GLY A 71 3.43 31.33 6.68
C GLY A 71 3.27 32.25 7.89
N LEU A 72 2.03 32.54 8.31
CA LEU A 72 1.74 33.33 9.50
C LEU A 72 2.23 32.64 10.79
N SER A 73 2.06 31.32 10.86
CA SER A 73 2.55 30.49 11.96
C SER A 73 4.06 30.65 12.14
N GLN A 74 4.81 30.58 11.04
CA GLN A 74 6.26 30.80 11.07
C GLN A 74 6.61 32.22 11.52
N CYS A 75 5.91 33.25 10.99
CA CYS A 75 6.14 34.63 11.43
C CYS A 75 5.90 34.82 12.94
N VAL A 76 4.85 34.21 13.50
CA VAL A 76 4.58 34.29 14.94
C VAL A 76 5.66 33.56 15.74
N LEU A 77 6.11 32.38 15.28
CA LEU A 77 7.22 31.67 15.92
C LEU A 77 8.49 32.53 15.95
N ASP A 78 8.84 33.16 14.83
CA ASP A 78 10.05 33.99 14.72
C ASP A 78 9.98 35.20 15.68
N ILE A 79 8.80 35.82 15.81
CA ILE A 79 8.57 36.91 16.77
C ILE A 79 8.72 36.41 18.20
N VAL A 80 8.09 35.28 18.54
CA VAL A 80 8.14 34.72 19.90
C VAL A 80 9.56 34.35 20.29
N GLU A 81 10.33 33.69 19.42
CA GLU A 81 11.73 33.34 19.71
C GLU A 81 12.62 34.59 19.82
N LYS A 82 12.35 35.64 19.06
CA LYS A 82 13.08 36.93 19.18
C LYS A 82 12.78 37.64 20.50
N GLU A 83 11.51 37.72 20.90
CA GLU A 83 11.11 38.42 22.13
C GLU A 83 11.43 37.62 23.39
N LYS A 84 11.62 36.31 23.26
CA LYS A 84 11.93 35.42 24.38
C LYS A 84 13.20 35.83 25.12
N SER A 85 14.25 36.22 24.41
CA SER A 85 15.50 36.71 25.02
C SER A 85 15.35 38.07 25.70
N ASN A 86 14.34 38.86 25.33
CA ASN A 86 14.10 40.18 25.89
C ASN A 86 13.14 40.14 27.09
N THR A 87 12.26 39.14 27.14
CA THR A 87 11.14 39.08 28.08
C THR A 87 11.37 38.13 29.25
N PHE A 88 12.12 37.03 29.03
CA PHE A 88 12.30 35.97 30.01
C PHE A 88 13.77 35.82 30.41
N HIS A 89 14.01 35.33 31.63
CA HIS A 89 15.36 35.02 32.07
C HIS A 89 15.87 33.79 31.28
N PRO A 90 17.16 33.71 30.93
CA PRO A 90 17.72 32.55 30.23
C PRO A 90 17.43 31.20 30.89
N ASP A 91 17.22 31.18 32.22
CA ASP A 91 16.94 29.97 32.99
C ASP A 91 15.48 29.49 32.89
N ASP A 92 14.55 30.31 32.37
CA ASP A 92 13.11 30.01 32.36
C ASP A 92 12.70 28.91 31.34
N GLN A 93 13.64 28.40 30.53
CA GLN A 93 13.45 27.30 29.54
C GLN A 93 12.15 27.36 28.73
N ILE A 94 11.76 28.55 28.28
CA ILE A 94 10.48 28.75 27.61
C ILE A 94 10.45 28.08 26.23
N ARG A 95 9.35 27.40 25.88
CA ARG A 95 9.13 26.79 24.57
C ARG A 95 7.77 27.14 24.01
N PHE A 96 7.75 27.69 22.81
CA PHE A 96 6.51 27.83 22.05
C PHE A 96 6.10 26.47 21.47
N LYS A 97 4.95 25.94 21.90
CA LYS A 97 4.54 24.57 21.56
C LYS A 97 3.56 24.48 20.40
N GLN A 98 2.62 25.42 20.33
CA GLN A 98 1.45 25.30 19.45
C GLN A 98 0.79 26.66 19.23
N ILE A 99 0.21 26.85 18.05
CA ILE A 99 -0.70 27.94 17.72
C ILE A 99 -1.98 27.37 17.09
N LYS A 100 -3.12 27.99 17.38
CA LYS A 100 -4.42 27.63 16.81
C LYS A 100 -4.98 28.83 16.07
N PHE A 101 -5.45 28.61 14.86
CA PHE A 101 -6.19 29.59 14.08
C PHE A 101 -7.61 29.08 13.86
N GLU A 102 -8.59 29.95 14.04
CA GLU A 102 -9.97 29.66 13.74
C GLU A 102 -10.41 30.52 12.56
N THR A 103 -11.10 29.88 11.61
CA THR A 103 -11.78 30.53 10.50
C THR A 103 -13.26 30.16 10.57
N SER A 104 -14.11 30.85 9.81
CA SER A 104 -15.55 30.56 9.79
C SER A 104 -15.92 29.14 9.39
N GLU A 105 -15.02 28.40 8.74
CA GLU A 105 -15.27 27.03 8.26
C GLU A 105 -14.41 25.97 8.99
N ASP A 106 -13.22 26.34 9.48
CA ASP A 106 -12.21 25.38 9.96
C ASP A 106 -11.39 25.88 11.16
N LEU A 107 -10.90 24.91 11.95
CA LEU A 107 -9.86 25.09 12.97
C LEU A 107 -8.52 24.54 12.48
N TYR A 108 -7.50 25.39 12.48
CA TYR A 108 -6.13 25.02 12.12
C TYR A 108 -5.27 24.94 13.36
N ASN A 109 -4.56 23.84 13.52
CA ASN A 109 -3.71 23.58 14.67
C ASN A 109 -2.28 23.31 14.21
N ILE A 110 -1.36 24.23 14.49
CA ILE A 110 0.04 24.14 14.10
C ILE A 110 0.89 23.93 15.35
N ASN A 111 1.67 22.84 15.38
CA ASN A 111 2.55 22.50 16.50
C ASN A 111 4.01 22.84 16.15
N PHE A 112 4.70 23.54 17.03
CA PHE A 112 6.11 23.95 16.89
C PHE A 112 7.05 23.30 17.90
N GLY A 113 6.52 22.65 18.93
CA GLY A 113 7.37 21.88 19.83
C GLY A 113 8.14 20.82 19.03
N THR A 114 9.32 20.40 19.53
CA THR A 114 9.91 19.12 19.12
C THR A 114 8.78 18.10 19.19
N LEU A 115 8.31 17.67 18.02
CA LEU A 115 7.46 16.50 17.94
C LEU A 115 8.32 15.44 18.59
N ASP A 116 7.87 14.95 19.73
CA ASP A 116 8.57 13.93 20.47
C ASP A 116 8.84 12.84 19.44
N LYS A 117 10.09 12.65 19.02
CA LYS A 117 10.42 11.81 17.84
C LYS A 117 9.78 10.42 17.99
N ILE A 118 9.64 10.00 19.25
CA ILE A 118 8.92 8.83 19.72
C ILE A 118 7.42 8.86 19.34
N LYS A 119 6.70 9.98 19.53
CA LYS A 119 5.29 10.13 19.12
C LYS A 119 5.14 10.13 17.61
N GLU A 120 6.08 10.71 16.87
CA GLU A 120 6.04 10.70 15.41
C GLU A 120 6.22 9.29 14.88
N VAL A 121 7.24 8.57 15.34
CA VAL A 121 7.49 7.15 15.01
C VAL A 121 6.26 6.30 15.36
N LYS A 122 5.68 6.45 16.56
CA LYS A 122 4.46 5.73 16.95
C LYS A 122 3.27 6.05 16.05
N LYS A 123 3.14 7.30 15.56
CA LYS A 123 2.11 7.68 14.58
C LYS A 123 2.33 6.93 13.26
N ILE A 124 3.58 6.86 12.77
CA ILE A 124 3.91 6.14 11.53
C ILE A 124 3.64 4.64 11.68
N GLU A 125 4.10 4.04 12.77
CA GLU A 125 3.89 2.62 13.08
C GLU A 125 2.40 2.26 13.17
N THR A 126 1.58 3.12 13.77
CA THR A 126 0.12 2.91 13.87
C THR A 126 -0.55 2.96 12.49
N ILE A 127 -0.10 3.88 11.62
CA ILE A 127 -0.58 3.98 10.24
C ILE A 127 -0.21 2.72 9.46
N VAL A 128 1.06 2.31 9.51
CA VAL A 128 1.56 1.08 8.86
C VAL A 128 0.76 -0.14 9.31
N LYS A 129 0.58 -0.31 10.63
CA LYS A 129 -0.22 -1.40 11.20
C LYS A 129 -1.67 -1.39 10.70
N SER A 130 -2.25 -0.20 10.52
CA SER A 130 -3.63 -0.05 10.03
C SER A 130 -3.74 -0.36 8.53
N ILE A 131 -2.73 -0.01 7.74
CA ILE A 131 -2.62 -0.37 6.33
C ILE A 131 -2.56 -1.89 6.18
N ASP A 132 -1.68 -2.54 6.95
CA ASP A 132 -1.46 -3.98 6.88
C ASP A 132 -2.71 -4.76 7.32
N LYS A 133 -3.26 -4.42 8.49
CA LYS A 133 -4.50 -5.05 9.00
C LYS A 133 -5.72 -4.78 8.14
N GLY A 134 -5.80 -3.59 7.54
CA GLY A 134 -6.91 -3.19 6.69
C GLY A 134 -6.77 -3.66 5.24
N HIS A 135 -5.67 -4.32 4.87
CA HIS A 135 -5.30 -4.64 3.49
C HIS A 135 -5.44 -3.43 2.55
N ILE A 136 -5.05 -2.25 3.02
CA ILE A 136 -5.21 -0.99 2.27
C ILE A 136 -4.22 -0.99 1.12
N SER A 137 -4.73 -0.93 -0.11
CA SER A 137 -3.87 -0.85 -1.28
C SER A 137 -3.09 0.47 -1.29
N ARG A 138 -1.92 0.46 -1.94
CA ARG A 138 -1.11 1.66 -2.16
C ARG A 138 -1.92 2.80 -2.77
N GLU A 139 -2.77 2.49 -3.75
CA GLU A 139 -3.64 3.47 -4.41
C GLU A 139 -4.71 4.04 -3.48
N ALA A 140 -5.31 3.19 -2.63
CA ALA A 140 -6.27 3.61 -1.62
C ALA A 140 -5.60 4.53 -0.60
N TYR A 141 -4.41 4.17 -0.10
CA TYR A 141 -3.64 5.01 0.82
C TYR A 141 -3.25 6.35 0.18
N GLN A 142 -2.76 6.35 -1.06
CA GLN A 142 -2.46 7.57 -1.82
C GLN A 142 -3.70 8.47 -1.99
N SER A 143 -4.87 7.87 -2.16
CA SER A 143 -6.13 8.61 -2.28
C SER A 143 -6.53 9.26 -0.95
N LEU A 144 -6.37 8.56 0.17
CA LEU A 144 -6.60 9.09 1.52
C LEU A 144 -5.62 10.21 1.86
N ALA A 145 -4.32 10.01 1.59
CA ALA A 145 -3.28 11.00 1.86
C ALA A 145 -3.38 12.28 1.01
N ARG A 146 -4.25 12.31 -0.02
CA ARG A 146 -4.58 13.52 -0.79
C ARG A 146 -5.70 14.35 -0.16
N ILE A 147 -6.36 13.85 0.87
CA ILE A 147 -7.55 14.45 1.49
C ILE A 147 -7.26 14.75 2.96
N GLU A 148 -6.63 13.82 3.67
CA GLU A 148 -6.19 13.99 5.07
C GLU A 148 -4.70 14.32 5.19
N ASP A 149 -4.33 14.91 6.32
CA ASP A 149 -2.94 15.16 6.72
C ASP A 149 -2.25 13.85 7.20
N LEU A 150 -2.19 12.89 6.28
CA LEU A 150 -1.46 11.63 6.44
C LEU A 150 -0.01 11.77 5.97
N LEU A 151 0.84 10.91 6.50
CA LEU A 151 2.27 10.92 6.19
C LEU A 151 2.52 10.64 4.71
N ARG A 152 3.59 11.24 4.17
CA ARG A 152 4.07 10.93 2.83
C ARG A 152 4.38 9.45 2.71
N GLU A 153 4.04 8.91 1.55
CA GLU A 153 4.20 7.49 1.22
C GLU A 153 5.63 6.98 1.44
N GLU A 154 6.64 7.83 1.21
CA GLU A 154 8.05 7.53 1.45
C GLU A 154 8.33 7.14 2.92
N ALA A 155 7.75 7.86 3.89
CA ALA A 155 7.93 7.55 5.30
C ALA A 155 7.28 6.22 5.70
N VAL A 156 6.12 5.89 5.10
CA VAL A 156 5.45 4.58 5.29
C VAL A 156 6.31 3.46 4.70
N TYR A 157 6.85 3.67 3.49
CA TYR A 157 7.72 2.72 2.82
C TYR A 157 9.00 2.44 3.62
N ASP A 158 9.65 3.48 4.15
CA ASP A 158 10.87 3.32 4.95
C ASP A 158 10.63 2.49 6.21
N ILE A 159 9.48 2.66 6.87
CA ILE A 159 9.09 1.82 8.00
C ILE A 159 8.82 0.38 7.55
N HIS A 160 8.12 0.17 6.42
CA HIS A 160 7.92 -1.19 5.88
C HIS A 160 9.27 -1.88 5.60
N GLN A 161 10.26 -1.15 5.06
CA GLN A 161 11.60 -1.69 4.84
C GLN A 161 12.32 -2.07 6.13
N LYS A 162 12.20 -1.23 7.18
CA LYS A 162 12.76 -1.54 8.51
C LYS A 162 12.11 -2.78 9.11
N ILE A 163 10.77 -2.86 9.07
CA ILE A 163 10.02 -4.03 9.54
C ILE A 163 10.45 -5.29 8.78
N ASN A 164 10.51 -5.22 7.44
CA ASN A 164 10.95 -6.36 6.63
C ASN A 164 12.39 -6.79 6.95
N ALA A 165 13.29 -5.85 7.21
CA ALA A 165 14.66 -6.14 7.61
C ALA A 165 14.73 -6.82 8.99
N GLU A 166 13.90 -6.41 9.95
CA GLU A 166 13.79 -7.07 11.25
C GLU A 166 13.15 -8.46 11.14
N MET A 167 12.07 -8.57 10.36
CA MET A 167 11.39 -9.84 10.11
C MET A 167 12.33 -10.86 9.48
N LYS A 168 13.16 -10.44 8.52
CA LYS A 168 14.17 -11.30 7.90
C LYS A 168 15.22 -11.84 8.89
N LYS A 169 15.49 -11.12 9.99
CA LYS A 169 16.37 -11.62 11.06
C LYS A 169 15.67 -12.67 11.93
N LYS A 170 14.36 -12.51 12.19
CA LYS A 170 13.58 -13.40 13.05
C LYS A 170 13.10 -14.67 12.33
N VAL A 171 12.70 -14.53 11.08
CA VAL A 171 12.26 -15.62 10.21
C VAL A 171 13.08 -15.55 8.92
N PRO A 172 14.30 -16.10 8.92
CA PRO A 172 15.13 -16.13 7.73
C PRO A 172 14.43 -16.87 6.59
N THR A 173 14.52 -16.29 5.40
CA THR A 173 14.17 -17.00 4.16
C THR A 173 15.42 -17.72 3.68
N THR A 174 15.40 -19.05 3.73
CA THR A 174 16.46 -19.86 3.13
C THR A 174 16.17 -20.03 1.65
N LEU A 175 17.19 -19.76 0.86
CA LEU A 175 17.15 -19.81 -0.59
C LEU A 175 17.77 -21.13 -1.03
N VAL A 176 16.94 -22.07 -1.50
CA VAL A 176 17.42 -23.41 -1.92
C VAL A 176 17.62 -23.38 -3.43
N GLU A 177 18.87 -23.58 -3.89
CA GLU A 177 19.19 -23.76 -5.30
C GLU A 177 18.85 -25.18 -5.76
N LEU A 178 18.18 -25.29 -6.90
CA LEU A 178 17.79 -26.57 -7.49
C LEU A 178 18.90 -27.07 -8.42
N LEU A 179 19.25 -28.34 -8.27
CA LEU A 179 20.39 -28.95 -8.98
C LEU A 179 20.12 -29.32 -10.45
N GLN A 180 19.01 -28.92 -11.10
CA GLN A 180 18.83 -29.21 -12.52
C GLN A 180 18.23 -28.06 -13.36
N PRO A 181 18.80 -27.77 -14.54
CA PRO A 181 18.28 -26.77 -15.46
C PRO A 181 17.14 -27.37 -16.29
N THR A 182 15.89 -27.20 -15.86
CA THR A 182 14.74 -27.52 -16.73
C THR A 182 14.54 -26.38 -17.73
N VAL A 183 14.58 -26.70 -19.02
CA VAL A 183 14.34 -25.75 -20.11
C VAL A 183 12.89 -25.27 -20.05
N PHE A 184 12.69 -23.98 -19.81
CA PHE A 184 11.37 -23.36 -19.77
C PHE A 184 10.80 -23.20 -21.18
N LYS A 185 9.59 -23.73 -21.41
CA LYS A 185 8.75 -23.31 -22.54
C LYS A 185 8.05 -22.01 -22.11
N SER A 186 8.42 -20.89 -22.72
CA SER A 186 7.79 -19.60 -22.40
C SER A 186 6.27 -19.68 -22.63
N ILE A 187 5.50 -19.22 -21.65
CA ILE A 187 4.06 -19.01 -21.84
C ILE A 187 3.93 -17.83 -22.81
N ILE A 188 3.45 -18.10 -24.02
CA ILE A 188 3.18 -17.13 -25.08
C ILE A 188 1.91 -16.37 -24.68
N GLU A 189 1.99 -15.48 -23.70
CA GLU A 189 0.94 -14.49 -23.43
C GLU A 189 1.58 -13.13 -23.14
N GLU A 190 1.22 -12.12 -23.93
CA GLU A 190 1.71 -10.74 -23.82
C GLU A 190 1.70 -10.25 -22.37
N PRO A 191 2.86 -9.90 -21.77
CA PRO A 191 2.91 -9.44 -20.39
C PRO A 191 2.24 -8.06 -20.21
N ASP A 192 1.30 -7.97 -19.26
CA ASP A 192 0.65 -6.71 -18.84
C ASP A 192 1.59 -5.71 -18.14
N ILE A 193 2.87 -6.09 -17.91
CA ILE A 193 3.84 -5.29 -17.16
C ILE A 193 5.05 -5.07 -18.06
N THR A 194 5.33 -3.80 -18.39
CA THR A 194 6.46 -3.37 -19.23
C THR A 194 7.71 -3.03 -18.42
N ASP A 195 7.65 -3.09 -17.09
CA ASP A 195 8.75 -2.70 -16.21
C ASP A 195 9.85 -3.78 -16.19
N SER A 196 10.97 -3.45 -16.83
CA SER A 196 12.12 -4.33 -17.01
C SER A 196 12.77 -4.74 -15.68
N ALA A 197 12.69 -3.95 -14.62
CA ALA A 197 13.25 -4.29 -13.32
C ALA A 197 12.42 -5.38 -12.61
N VAL A 198 11.09 -5.30 -12.75
CA VAL A 198 10.16 -6.32 -12.23
C VAL A 198 10.31 -7.62 -13.01
N ILE A 199 10.43 -7.54 -14.34
CA ILE A 199 10.68 -8.71 -15.20
C ILE A 199 12.02 -9.38 -14.86
N LEU A 200 13.09 -8.60 -14.66
CA LEU A 200 14.42 -9.13 -14.33
C LEU A 200 14.46 -9.79 -12.94
N ASN A 201 13.76 -9.20 -11.96
CA ASN A 201 13.62 -9.78 -10.63
C ASN A 201 12.74 -11.05 -10.66
N MET A 202 11.68 -11.07 -11.47
CA MET A 202 10.88 -12.28 -11.72
C MET A 202 11.71 -13.38 -12.38
N LEU A 203 12.51 -13.08 -13.40
CA LEU A 203 13.41 -14.07 -14.03
C LEU A 203 14.49 -14.59 -13.06
N LYS A 204 14.97 -13.73 -12.16
CA LYS A 204 15.91 -14.12 -11.09
C LYS A 204 15.25 -14.96 -9.99
N SER A 205 13.94 -14.84 -9.73
CA SER A 205 13.23 -15.61 -8.70
C SER A 205 12.74 -16.97 -9.18
N ILE A 206 12.64 -17.19 -10.50
CA ILE A 206 12.21 -18.47 -11.10
C ILE A 206 13.13 -19.66 -10.73
N LYS A 207 14.36 -19.40 -10.29
CA LYS A 207 15.31 -20.43 -9.80
C LYS A 207 15.45 -20.44 -8.28
N LYS A 208 14.63 -19.67 -7.57
CA LYS A 208 14.82 -19.36 -6.16
C LYS A 208 13.62 -19.83 -5.37
N LYS A 209 13.85 -20.81 -4.52
CA LYS A 209 12.86 -21.28 -3.58
C LYS A 209 12.92 -20.42 -2.32
N ASP A 210 11.79 -19.83 -1.94
CA ASP A 210 11.66 -19.18 -0.63
C ASP A 210 11.11 -20.21 0.37
N GLN A 211 11.93 -20.55 1.36
CA GLN A 211 11.55 -21.46 2.43
C GLN A 211 11.79 -20.84 3.80
N HIS A 212 10.80 -20.97 4.68
CA HIS A 212 10.87 -20.64 6.08
C HIS A 212 10.94 -21.91 6.92
N ARG A 213 11.77 -21.90 7.96
CA ARG A 213 11.75 -23.01 8.91
C ARG A 213 10.52 -22.87 9.79
N ILE A 214 9.82 -23.97 9.99
CA ILE A 214 8.65 -24.00 10.85
C ILE A 214 8.98 -23.54 12.28
N ALA A 215 10.19 -23.85 12.77
CA ALA A 215 10.64 -23.44 14.09
C ALA A 215 10.75 -21.92 14.24
N ASP A 216 11.21 -21.21 13.21
CA ASP A 216 11.38 -19.76 13.24
C ASP A 216 10.01 -19.06 13.28
N ILE A 217 9.04 -19.59 12.53
CA ILE A 217 7.65 -19.12 12.57
C ILE A 217 7.03 -19.39 13.94
N LEU A 218 7.16 -20.61 14.46
CA LEU A 218 6.64 -20.99 15.78
C LEU A 218 7.23 -20.12 16.90
N ASN A 219 8.53 -19.82 16.87
CA ASN A 219 9.17 -18.92 17.82
C ASN A 219 8.57 -17.51 17.81
N CYS A 220 8.04 -17.05 16.67
CA CYS A 220 7.39 -15.75 16.57
C CYS A 220 5.94 -15.77 17.07
N ILE A 221 5.19 -16.84 16.77
CA ILE A 221 3.73 -16.86 17.00
C ILE A 221 3.34 -17.45 18.36
N LEU A 222 4.06 -18.44 18.87
CA LEU A 222 3.71 -19.12 20.12
C LEU A 222 3.69 -18.20 21.35
N PRO A 223 4.61 -17.22 21.51
CA PRO A 223 4.52 -16.27 22.61
C PRO A 223 3.16 -15.55 22.68
N LEU A 224 2.59 -15.16 21.53
CA LEU A 224 1.28 -14.49 21.47
C LEU A 224 0.16 -15.43 21.95
N TYR A 225 0.18 -16.69 21.51
CA TYR A 225 -0.81 -17.68 21.92
C TYR A 225 -0.71 -18.03 23.42
N ILE A 226 0.48 -17.94 24.01
CA ILE A 226 0.68 -18.13 25.45
C ILE A 226 0.15 -16.91 26.21
N GLU A 227 0.43 -15.69 25.75
CA GLU A 227 -0.08 -14.45 26.34
C GLU A 227 -1.62 -14.39 26.31
N GLU A 228 -2.24 -14.85 25.22
CA GLU A 228 -3.70 -14.92 25.07
C GLU A 228 -4.34 -16.09 25.86
N GLY A 229 -3.53 -16.93 26.51
CA GLY A 229 -4.00 -18.08 27.29
C GLY A 229 -4.52 -19.26 26.46
N ILE A 230 -4.33 -19.23 25.14
CA ILE A 230 -4.70 -20.29 24.20
C ILE A 230 -3.79 -21.51 24.39
N LEU A 231 -2.50 -21.26 24.62
CA LEU A 231 -1.50 -22.28 24.89
C LEU A 231 -0.96 -22.17 26.31
N ILE A 232 -0.96 -23.29 27.03
CA ILE A 232 -0.37 -23.42 28.35
C ILE A 232 0.91 -24.26 28.20
N PRO A 233 2.11 -23.69 28.45
CA PRO A 233 3.37 -24.40 28.32
C PRO A 233 3.37 -25.74 29.07
N LYS A 234 3.91 -26.78 28.43
CA LYS A 234 3.98 -28.17 28.95
C LYS A 234 2.64 -28.88 29.17
N ARG A 235 1.50 -28.20 28.96
CA ARG A 235 0.16 -28.79 29.12
C ARG A 235 -0.61 -28.87 27.81
N SER A 236 -0.54 -27.83 27.00
CA SER A 236 -1.25 -27.78 25.72
C SER A 236 -0.52 -28.60 24.66
N THR A 237 -1.28 -29.39 23.90
CA THR A 237 -0.81 -30.00 22.65
C THR A 237 -0.87 -28.97 21.54
N LEU A 238 0.25 -28.78 20.85
CA LEU A 238 0.32 -27.91 19.67
C LEU A 238 -0.26 -28.65 18.46
N ASN A 239 -1.37 -28.15 17.92
CA ASN A 239 -2.04 -28.73 16.77
C ASN A 239 -1.70 -27.91 15.53
N ILE A 240 -1.01 -28.52 14.57
CA ILE A 240 -0.56 -27.86 13.34
C ILE A 240 -1.22 -28.52 12.14
N GLN A 241 -1.83 -27.71 11.27
CA GLN A 241 -2.28 -28.13 9.95
C GLN A 241 -1.30 -27.65 8.90
N ILE A 242 -0.94 -28.53 7.96
CA ILE A 242 -0.21 -28.16 6.75
C ILE A 242 -1.12 -28.36 5.56
N SER A 243 -1.25 -27.31 4.78
CA SER A 243 -2.02 -27.29 3.54
C SER A 243 -1.12 -26.83 2.41
N GLY A 244 -1.41 -27.26 1.19
CA GLY A 244 -0.71 -26.79 0.02
C GLY A 244 -1.64 -26.69 -1.17
N ASP A 245 -1.58 -25.57 -1.88
CA ASP A 245 -2.33 -25.37 -3.11
C ASP A 245 -1.43 -24.82 -4.23
N GLY A 246 -1.82 -25.14 -5.47
CA GLY A 246 -1.24 -24.56 -6.67
C GLY A 246 -1.96 -23.25 -7.00
N CYS A 247 -1.58 -22.16 -6.34
CA CYS A 247 -2.20 -20.86 -6.55
C CYS A 247 -1.38 -19.95 -7.50
N ASN A 248 -2.07 -19.12 -8.26
CA ASN A 248 -1.43 -18.04 -9.01
C ASN A 248 -1.01 -16.93 -8.03
N MET A 249 0.22 -17.01 -7.53
CA MET A 249 0.82 -15.96 -6.70
C MET A 249 1.36 -14.86 -7.61
N ARG A 250 0.56 -13.79 -7.77
CA ARG A 250 0.79 -12.65 -8.69
C ARG A 250 0.74 -13.03 -10.17
N ARG A 251 0.26 -12.09 -10.98
CA ARG A 251 -0.14 -12.30 -12.38
C ARG A 251 0.98 -12.99 -13.18
N LYS A 252 0.70 -14.23 -13.61
CA LYS A 252 1.35 -15.04 -14.67
C LYS A 252 2.28 -16.22 -14.30
N LEU A 253 2.55 -16.54 -13.03
CA LEU A 253 3.26 -17.80 -12.69
C LEU A 253 2.53 -18.57 -11.59
N LYS A 254 2.09 -19.80 -11.92
CA LYS A 254 1.57 -20.74 -10.93
C LYS A 254 2.69 -21.06 -9.93
N HIS A 255 2.42 -20.95 -8.65
CA HIS A 255 3.31 -21.41 -7.58
C HIS A 255 2.54 -22.41 -6.72
N VAL A 256 3.23 -23.46 -6.28
CA VAL A 256 2.78 -24.28 -5.15
C VAL A 256 3.14 -23.53 -3.89
N MET A 257 2.12 -23.13 -3.13
CA MET A 257 2.28 -22.50 -1.83
C MET A 257 1.95 -23.54 -0.76
N ILE A 258 2.85 -23.71 0.19
CA ILE A 258 2.62 -24.57 1.35
C ILE A 258 2.53 -23.68 2.57
N ILE A 259 1.43 -23.84 3.30
CA ILE A 259 1.05 -23.01 4.44
C ILE A 259 0.90 -23.87 5.68
N MET A 260 1.14 -23.24 6.82
CA MET A 260 0.93 -23.77 8.16
C MET A 260 -0.17 -22.97 8.85
N THR A 261 -1.08 -23.67 9.52
CA THR A 261 -2.11 -23.06 10.38
C THR A 261 -2.05 -23.70 11.76
N LEU A 262 -2.12 -22.88 12.82
CA LEU A 262 -2.29 -23.38 14.19
C LEU A 262 -3.77 -23.65 14.46
N LEU A 263 -4.09 -24.88 14.86
CA LEU A 263 -5.46 -25.31 15.14
C LEU A 263 -5.91 -25.09 16.59
N ASN A 264 -5.04 -24.53 17.42
CA ASN A 264 -5.32 -24.29 18.84
C ASN A 264 -6.34 -23.18 19.07
N ASP A 265 -6.51 -22.27 18.11
CA ASP A 265 -7.56 -21.24 18.13
C ASP A 265 -8.59 -21.50 17.04
N LEU A 266 -9.60 -22.31 17.38
CA LEU A 266 -10.68 -22.68 16.49
C LEU A 266 -11.46 -21.47 15.95
N ASN A 267 -11.56 -20.40 16.75
CA ASN A 267 -12.35 -19.22 16.39
C ASN A 267 -11.66 -18.36 15.33
N SER A 268 -10.35 -18.50 15.18
CA SER A 268 -9.57 -17.69 14.26
C SER A 268 -9.12 -18.44 13.01
N LEU A 269 -9.42 -19.72 12.87
CA LEU A 269 -9.06 -20.54 11.69
C LEU A 269 -9.44 -19.93 10.34
N GLN A 270 -10.55 -19.19 10.27
CA GLN A 270 -10.99 -18.55 9.01
C GLN A 270 -10.25 -17.24 8.72
N LYS A 271 -9.46 -16.71 9.65
CA LYS A 271 -8.72 -15.46 9.47
C LYS A 271 -7.46 -15.72 8.65
N PRO A 272 -7.17 -14.88 7.64
CA PRO A 272 -5.96 -15.01 6.82
C PRO A 272 -4.69 -14.90 7.66
N ASP A 273 -4.71 -14.12 8.74
CA ASP A 273 -3.57 -13.88 9.65
C ASP A 273 -3.02 -15.14 10.32
N ASN A 274 -3.78 -16.24 10.34
CA ASN A 274 -3.37 -17.52 10.92
C ASN A 274 -2.76 -18.50 9.92
N HIS A 275 -2.66 -18.10 8.65
CA HIS A 275 -2.06 -18.92 7.61
C HIS A 275 -0.64 -18.43 7.33
N HIS A 276 0.34 -19.21 7.73
CA HIS A 276 1.75 -18.85 7.65
C HIS A 276 2.42 -19.61 6.50
N THR A 277 2.93 -18.88 5.51
CA THR A 277 3.64 -19.49 4.38
C THR A 277 4.95 -20.14 4.83
N LEU A 278 5.11 -21.42 4.54
CA LEU A 278 6.34 -22.19 4.80
C LEU A 278 7.22 -22.29 3.55
N VAL A 279 6.59 -22.54 2.40
CA VAL A 279 7.30 -22.76 1.13
C VAL A 279 6.55 -22.09 0.00
N LEU A 280 7.29 -21.35 -0.83
CA LEU A 280 6.84 -20.92 -2.16
C LEU A 280 7.69 -21.61 -3.21
N PHE A 281 7.02 -22.34 -4.10
CA PHE A 281 7.66 -23.19 -5.08
C PHE A 281 7.09 -22.93 -6.48
N PRO A 282 7.90 -22.59 -7.50
CA PRO A 282 7.40 -22.36 -8.85
C PRO A 282 6.79 -23.64 -9.45
N ASN A 283 5.56 -23.56 -9.98
CA ASN A 283 4.87 -24.70 -10.58
C ASN A 283 5.36 -25.06 -12.00
N ALA A 284 6.58 -24.62 -12.35
CA ALA A 284 7.27 -25.03 -13.57
C ALA A 284 8.20 -26.23 -13.34
N GLU A 285 8.29 -26.69 -12.09
CA GLU A 285 9.23 -27.71 -11.64
C GLU A 285 8.54 -29.07 -11.44
N THR A 286 9.32 -30.14 -11.49
CA THR A 286 8.83 -31.52 -11.35
C THR A 286 8.43 -31.88 -9.92
N TYR A 287 7.68 -32.98 -9.75
CA TYR A 287 7.37 -33.55 -8.44
C TYR A 287 8.65 -33.89 -7.64
N GLU A 288 9.70 -34.38 -8.30
CA GLU A 288 10.96 -34.72 -7.62
C GLU A 288 11.69 -33.47 -7.10
N SER A 289 11.69 -32.38 -7.85
CA SER A 289 12.20 -31.10 -7.36
C SER A 289 11.39 -30.57 -6.17
N LEU A 290 10.06 -30.72 -6.17
CA LEU A 290 9.22 -30.35 -5.03
C LEU A 290 9.53 -31.22 -3.81
N LYS A 291 9.70 -32.54 -3.99
CA LYS A 291 10.08 -33.47 -2.93
C LYS A 291 11.44 -33.12 -2.31
N ASN A 292 12.44 -32.88 -3.15
CA ASN A 292 13.78 -32.46 -2.71
C ASN A 292 13.72 -31.14 -1.97
N ALA A 293 12.96 -30.18 -2.52
CA ALA A 293 12.70 -28.92 -1.88
C ALA A 293 12.05 -29.11 -0.50
N LEU A 294 11.12 -30.03 -0.33
CA LEU A 294 10.43 -30.24 0.95
C LEU A 294 11.25 -30.95 2.03
N THR A 295 12.38 -31.56 1.67
CA THR A 295 13.25 -32.30 2.61
C THR A 295 13.53 -31.56 3.93
N PRO A 296 13.89 -30.26 3.95
CA PRO A 296 14.17 -29.57 5.21
C PRO A 296 12.89 -29.37 6.05
N LEU A 297 11.74 -29.14 5.41
CA LEU A 297 10.46 -29.00 6.11
C LEU A 297 10.05 -30.34 6.74
N ILE A 298 10.19 -31.44 6.01
CA ILE A 298 9.91 -32.79 6.51
C ILE A 298 10.81 -33.10 7.72
N SER A 299 12.10 -32.79 7.63
CA SER A 299 13.06 -32.98 8.73
C SER A 299 12.67 -32.18 9.98
N ASP A 300 12.32 -30.90 9.81
CA ASP A 300 11.87 -30.06 10.92
C ASP A 300 10.59 -30.64 11.56
N LEU A 301 9.61 -31.10 10.75
CA LEU A 301 8.36 -31.71 11.25
C LEU A 301 8.58 -33.03 12.00
N CYS A 302 9.47 -33.89 11.50
CA CYS A 302 9.89 -35.10 12.20
C CYS A 302 10.48 -34.75 13.57
N THR A 303 11.37 -33.76 13.60
CA THR A 303 12.00 -33.28 14.85
C THR A 303 10.96 -32.76 15.84
N LEU A 304 9.98 -31.97 15.38
CA LEU A 304 8.88 -31.47 16.20
C LEU A 304 8.01 -32.59 16.76
N LYS A 305 7.70 -33.60 15.94
CA LYS A 305 6.89 -34.75 16.36
C LYS A 305 7.60 -35.58 17.43
N GLU A 306 8.90 -35.81 17.28
CA GLU A 306 9.68 -36.67 18.18
C GLU A 306 10.07 -35.97 19.48
N ARG A 307 10.46 -34.70 19.40
CA ARG A 307 11.08 -33.97 20.52
C ARG A 307 10.19 -32.90 21.13
N GLY A 308 9.03 -32.64 20.51
CA GLY A 308 8.20 -31.49 20.81
C GLY A 308 8.83 -30.16 20.39
N PHE A 309 8.08 -29.08 20.57
CA PHE A 309 8.62 -27.72 20.51
C PHE A 309 9.08 -27.32 21.92
N LYS A 310 10.29 -26.77 22.03
CA LYS A 310 10.90 -26.39 23.32
C LYS A 310 10.90 -24.88 23.50
#